data_AF-A0A6I6UN45-F1
#
_entry.id   AF-A0A6I6UN45-F1
#
_cell.length_a   1.000
_cell.length_b   1.000
_cell.length_c   1.000
_cell.angle_alpha   90.00
_cell.angle_beta   90.00
_cell.angle_gamma   90.00
#
_symmetry.space_group_name_H-M   'P 1'
#
loop_
_entity.id
_entity.type
_entity.pdbx_description
1 polymer ?
#
loop_
_entity_poly.entity_id
_entity_poly.type
_entity_poly.pdbx_seq_one_letter_code
_entity_poly.pdbx_strand_id
1 'polypeptide(L)'
;MIPANKKPASVAADAAKLYQFLSSGNPVVSINLPEVLKHSDYVYLASNIEEFVSQIDVSLSEDYFNRDKRIEYSSNFNWDNTTDSLLKHLRGVHGVEDGIH
;
A
#
# COMPACT_ATOMS: atom_id res chain seq x y z
N MET A 1 -9.47 -6.20 -6.37
CA MET A 1 -8.17 -6.75 -5.93
C MET A 1 -8.29 -8.28 -5.94
N ILE A 2 -7.34 -9.01 -6.54
CA ILE A 2 -7.32 -10.48 -6.40
C ILE A 2 -6.67 -10.77 -5.04
N PRO A 3 -7.33 -11.44 -4.09
CA PRO A 3 -6.78 -11.63 -2.76
C PRO A 3 -5.57 -12.57 -2.79
N ALA A 4 -4.48 -12.17 -2.15
CA ALA A 4 -3.37 -13.06 -1.85
C ALA A 4 -3.84 -14.11 -0.83
N ASN A 5 -3.44 -15.39 -0.99
CA ASN A 5 -3.84 -16.44 -0.05
C ASN A 5 -2.96 -16.41 1.21
N LYS A 6 -3.30 -17.13 2.28
CA LYS A 6 -2.48 -17.12 3.52
C LYS A 6 -1.14 -17.88 3.41
N LYS A 7 -0.66 -18.20 2.20
CA LYS A 7 0.62 -18.92 2.03
C LYS A 7 1.80 -17.96 2.21
N PRO A 8 3.00 -18.46 2.60
CA PRO A 8 4.16 -17.62 2.88
C PRO A 8 4.55 -16.68 1.74
N ALA A 9 4.42 -17.14 0.48
CA ALA A 9 4.71 -16.33 -0.70
C ALA A 9 3.77 -15.12 -0.87
N SER A 10 2.54 -15.23 -0.41
CA SER A 10 1.55 -14.15 -0.43
C SER A 10 1.71 -13.20 0.76
N VAL A 11 2.27 -13.66 1.88
CA VAL A 11 2.65 -12.77 3.00
C VAL A 11 3.86 -11.90 2.64
N ALA A 12 4.74 -12.41 1.77
CA ALA A 12 5.92 -11.71 1.29
C ALA A 12 5.68 -10.83 0.06
N ALA A 13 4.48 -10.86 -0.52
CA ALA A 13 4.14 -10.06 -1.69
C ALA A 13 3.89 -8.60 -1.27
N ASP A 14 4.40 -7.66 -2.06
CA ASP A 14 4.05 -6.26 -1.89
C ASP A 14 2.71 -5.97 -2.58
N ALA A 15 1.90 -5.11 -1.97
CA ALA A 15 0.55 -4.79 -2.42
C ALA A 15 0.58 -3.76 -3.56
N ALA A 16 1.37 -3.98 -4.62
CA ALA A 16 1.56 -3.01 -5.71
C ALA A 16 0.25 -2.55 -6.35
N LYS A 17 -0.74 -3.46 -6.43
CA LYS A 17 -2.09 -3.14 -6.92
C LYS A 17 -2.80 -2.13 -6.01
N LEU A 18 -2.57 -2.18 -4.70
CA LEU A 18 -3.16 -1.27 -3.74
C LEU A 18 -2.73 0.17 -4.00
N TYR A 19 -1.42 0.41 -4.16
CA TYR A 19 -0.89 1.75 -4.42
C TYR A 19 -1.45 2.36 -5.71
N GLN A 20 -1.68 1.54 -6.74
CA GLN A 20 -2.31 1.99 -7.99
C GLN A 20 -3.75 2.48 -7.79
N PHE A 21 -4.52 1.83 -6.91
CA PHE A 21 -5.86 2.33 -6.58
C PHE A 21 -5.79 3.58 -5.70
N LEU A 22 -4.89 3.62 -4.71
CA LEU A 22 -4.71 4.79 -3.86
C LEU A 22 -4.25 6.02 -4.64
N SER A 23 -3.40 5.86 -5.67
CA SER A 23 -2.92 6.96 -6.52
C SER A 23 -4.01 7.54 -7.44
N SER A 24 -5.04 6.77 -7.76
CA SER A 24 -6.23 7.29 -8.41
C SER A 24 -7.16 8.05 -7.45
N GLY A 25 -6.89 7.96 -6.14
CA GLY A 25 -7.68 8.54 -5.08
C GLY A 25 -8.94 7.75 -4.74
N ASN A 26 -9.18 6.62 -5.38
CA ASN A 26 -10.37 5.81 -5.14
C ASN A 26 -10.32 5.13 -3.76
N PRO A 27 -11.44 5.05 -3.04
CA PRO A 27 -11.54 4.19 -1.86
C PRO A 27 -11.23 2.74 -2.23
N VAL A 28 -10.63 2.01 -1.30
CA VAL A 28 -10.36 0.58 -1.44
C VAL A 28 -10.93 -0.16 -0.25
N VAL A 29 -11.79 -1.14 -0.52
CA VAL A 29 -12.25 -2.12 0.47
C VAL A 29 -11.47 -3.42 0.26
N SER A 30 -10.89 -3.96 1.33
CA SER A 30 -10.11 -5.18 1.31
C SER A 30 -10.45 -6.07 2.49
N ILE A 31 -10.25 -7.38 2.33
CA ILE A 31 -10.20 -8.30 3.47
C ILE A 31 -8.91 -8.10 4.27
N ASN A 32 -8.91 -8.53 5.53
CA ASN A 32 -7.77 -8.45 6.44
C ASN A 32 -6.62 -9.39 5.99
N LEU A 33 -5.77 -8.88 5.10
CA LEU A 33 -4.54 -9.52 4.65
C LEU A 33 -3.33 -8.89 5.34
N PRO A 34 -2.29 -9.68 5.70
CA PRO A 34 -1.08 -9.17 6.34
C PRO A 34 -0.41 -8.01 5.57
N GLU A 35 -0.36 -8.11 4.25
CA GLU A 35 0.24 -7.11 3.35
C GLU A 35 -0.52 -5.77 3.34
N VAL A 36 -1.81 -5.79 3.68
CA VAL A 36 -2.70 -4.62 3.67
C VAL A 36 -2.74 -3.93 5.04
N LEU A 37 -2.45 -4.65 6.12
CA LEU A 37 -2.52 -4.10 7.49
C LEU A 37 -1.67 -2.84 7.70
N LYS A 38 -0.48 -2.78 7.07
CA LYS A 38 0.41 -1.59 7.09
C LYS A 38 -0.19 -0.35 6.40
N HIS A 39 -1.32 -0.51 5.70
CA HIS A 39 -2.01 0.53 4.94
C HIS A 39 -3.42 0.82 5.49
N SER A 40 -3.75 0.31 6.68
CA SER A 40 -5.09 0.35 7.29
C SER A 40 -5.69 1.76 7.42
N ASP A 41 -4.86 2.80 7.54
CA ASP A 41 -5.35 4.19 7.59
C ASP A 41 -5.90 4.72 6.26
N TYR A 42 -5.62 4.03 5.14
CA TYR A 42 -5.94 4.45 3.78
C TYR A 42 -6.90 3.49 3.06
N VAL A 43 -7.35 2.43 3.74
CA VAL A 43 -8.18 1.36 3.19
C VAL A 43 -9.24 0.94 4.19
N TYR A 44 -10.40 0.51 3.71
CA TYR A 44 -11.44 -0.08 4.55
C TYR A 44 -11.21 -1.58 4.67
N LEU A 45 -11.11 -2.09 5.89
CA LEU A 45 -10.89 -3.50 6.17
C LEU A 45 -12.19 -4.19 6.59
N ALA A 46 -12.36 -5.42 6.10
CA ALA A 46 -13.46 -6.30 6.47
C ALA A 46 -12.95 -7.72 6.79
N SER A 47 -13.63 -8.40 7.70
CA SER A 47 -13.30 -9.76 8.14
C SER A 47 -14.29 -10.82 7.65
N ASN A 48 -15.48 -10.40 7.22
CA ASN A 48 -16.54 -11.27 6.69
C ASN A 48 -17.30 -10.55 5.56
N ILE A 49 -18.26 -11.25 4.96
CA ILE A 49 -19.00 -10.78 3.78
C ILE A 49 -19.88 -9.58 4.16
N GLU A 50 -20.55 -9.65 5.30
CA GLU A 50 -21.46 -8.62 5.79
C GLU A 50 -20.72 -7.30 6.04
N GLU A 51 -19.56 -7.38 6.71
CA GLU A 51 -18.65 -6.24 6.89
C GLU A 51 -18.15 -5.72 5.56
N PHE A 52 -17.80 -6.60 4.61
CA PHE A 52 -17.29 -6.17 3.31
C PHE A 52 -18.32 -5.34 2.55
N VAL A 53 -19.59 -5.76 2.57
CA VAL A 53 -20.71 -5.01 1.95
C VAL A 53 -20.90 -3.68 2.67
N SER A 54 -20.97 -3.69 4.01
CA SER A 54 -21.12 -2.45 4.78
C SER A 54 -20.00 -1.45 4.52
N GLN A 55 -18.76 -1.93 4.35
CA GLN A 55 -17.62 -1.07 4.08
C GLN A 55 -17.66 -0.47 2.67
N ILE A 56 -18.29 -1.13 1.70
CA ILE A 56 -18.53 -0.53 0.37
C ILE A 56 -19.41 0.71 0.53
N ASP A 57 -20.53 0.59 1.25
CA ASP A 57 -21.46 1.70 1.44
C ASP A 57 -20.79 2.87 2.17
N VAL A 58 -20.03 2.59 3.23
CA VAL A 58 -19.22 3.60 3.93
C VAL A 58 -18.25 4.29 2.98
N SER A 59 -17.52 3.50 2.18
CA SER A 59 -16.51 4.02 1.26
C SER A 59 -17.09 4.91 0.15
N LEU A 60 -18.32 4.63 -0.29
CA LEU A 60 -19.02 5.45 -1.30
C LEU A 60 -19.57 6.75 -0.71
N SER A 61 -19.81 6.79 0.61
CA SER A 61 -20.29 7.98 1.32
C SER A 61 -19.17 8.92 1.79
N GLU A 62 -17.92 8.60 1.50
CA GLU A 62 -16.77 9.35 2.04
C GLU A 62 -16.56 10.72 1.38
N ASP A 63 -15.88 11.60 2.11
CA ASP A 63 -15.54 12.94 1.64
C ASP A 63 -14.32 12.97 0.73
N TYR A 64 -14.29 13.98 -0.15
CA TYR A 64 -13.19 14.24 -1.09
C TYR A 64 -11.82 14.43 -0.39
N PHE A 65 -11.77 14.90 0.86
CA PHE A 65 -10.52 15.05 1.60
C PHE A 65 -9.75 13.72 1.78
N ASN A 66 -10.45 12.59 1.85
CA ASN A 66 -9.81 11.27 1.95
C ASN A 66 -9.14 10.86 0.62
N ARG A 67 -9.64 11.38 -0.50
CA ARG A 67 -9.05 11.18 -1.84
C ARG A 67 -7.63 11.71 -1.87
N ASP A 68 -7.44 12.95 -1.46
CA ASP A 68 -6.14 13.63 -1.55
C ASP A 68 -5.10 12.97 -0.64
N LYS A 69 -5.52 12.56 0.57
CA LYS A 69 -4.67 11.76 1.48
C LYS A 69 -4.17 10.47 0.85
N ARG A 70 -5.03 9.74 0.13
CA ARG A 70 -4.65 8.49 -0.55
C ARG A 70 -3.66 8.74 -1.69
N ILE A 71 -3.87 9.81 -2.45
CA ILE A 71 -2.96 10.21 -3.52
C ILE A 71 -1.59 10.56 -2.95
N GLU A 72 -1.55 11.40 -1.91
CA GLU A 72 -0.32 11.78 -1.22
C GLU A 72 0.41 10.54 -0.67
N TYR A 73 -0.31 9.67 0.02
CA TYR A 73 0.25 8.43 0.56
C TYR A 73 0.85 7.54 -0.52
N SER A 74 0.16 7.38 -1.64
CA SER A 74 0.61 6.54 -2.76
C SER A 74 1.90 7.05 -3.43
N SER A 75 2.17 8.36 -3.37
CA SER A 75 3.36 8.98 -3.97
C SER A 75 4.66 8.46 -3.38
N ASN A 76 4.61 7.91 -2.15
CA ASN A 76 5.76 7.32 -1.47
C ASN A 76 6.22 6.00 -2.12
N PHE A 77 5.36 5.32 -2.88
CA PHE A 77 5.60 3.98 -3.43
C PHE A 77 6.07 3.99 -4.89
N ASN A 78 6.82 5.02 -5.29
CA ASN A 78 7.40 5.12 -6.63
C ASN A 78 8.71 4.31 -6.76
N TRP A 79 9.13 4.04 -8.00
CA TRP A 79 10.34 3.27 -8.28
C TRP A 79 11.62 3.99 -7.85
N ASP A 80 11.65 5.32 -7.92
CA ASP A 80 12.81 6.12 -7.53
C ASP A 80 13.09 5.96 -6.02
N ASN A 81 12.07 6.16 -5.18
CA ASN A 81 12.13 5.97 -3.72
C ASN A 81 12.50 4.53 -3.34
N THR A 82 11.98 3.55 -4.10
CA THR A 82 12.27 2.12 -3.87
C THR A 82 13.73 1.81 -4.20
N THR A 83 14.23 2.34 -5.31
CA THR A 83 15.62 2.16 -5.76
C THR A 83 16.57 2.89 -4.83
N ASP A 84 16.25 4.11 -4.40
CA ASP A 84 17.05 4.87 -3.44
C ASP A 84 17.15 4.17 -2.08
N SER A 85 16.03 3.62 -1.58
CA SER A 85 16.03 2.86 -0.33
C SER A 85 16.88 1.58 -0.42
N LEU A 86 16.83 0.91 -1.57
CA LEU A 86 17.65 -0.26 -1.86
C LEU A 86 19.13 0.11 -1.97
N LEU A 87 19.47 1.14 -2.74
CA LEU A 87 20.84 1.64 -2.92
C LEU A 87 21.43 2.11 -1.58
N LYS A 88 20.65 2.80 -0.74
CA LYS A 88 21.08 3.20 0.60
C LYS A 88 21.44 2.00 1.47
N HIS A 89 20.64 0.94 1.44
CA HIS A 89 20.95 -0.29 2.18
C HIS A 89 22.19 -0.99 1.61
N LEU A 90 22.32 -1.10 0.29
CA LEU A 90 23.50 -1.70 -0.34
C LEU A 90 24.77 -0.91 -0.03
N ARG A 91 24.73 0.43 -0.09
CA ARG A 91 25.85 1.31 0.27
C ARG A 91 26.20 1.22 1.75
N GLY A 92 25.19 1.18 2.62
CA GLY A 92 25.38 1.03 4.06
C GLY A 92 25.96 -0.32 4.48
N VAL A 93 25.66 -1.40 3.75
CA VAL A 93 26.22 -2.74 3.96
C VAL A 93 27.63 -2.88 3.38
N HIS A 94 27.96 -2.14 2.31
CA HIS A 94 29.27 -2.21 1.65
C HIS A 94 30.27 -1.12 2.04
N GLY A 95 29.91 -0.14 2.87
CA GLY A 95 30.85 0.87 3.39
C GLY A 95 31.58 1.65 2.28
N VAL A 96 30.90 1.95 1.17
CA VAL A 96 31.48 2.78 0.10
C VAL A 96 31.08 4.22 0.36
N GLU A 97 31.99 5.01 0.92
CA GLU A 97 31.92 6.46 0.86
C GLU A 97 31.95 6.88 -0.62
N ASP A 98 30.98 7.70 -1.02
CA ASP A 98 30.84 8.22 -2.38
C ASP A 98 32.09 9.02 -2.77
N GLY A 99 33.06 8.35 -3.38
CA GLY A 99 34.15 8.99 -4.13
C GLY A 99 33.72 9.20 -5.56
N ILE A 100 33.09 10.33 -5.87
CA ILE A 100 33.03 10.85 -7.24
C ILE A 100 33.45 12.31 -7.20
N HIS A 101 34.70 12.52 -7.62
CA HIS A 101 35.20 13.80 -8.12
C HIS A 101 34.98 13.87 -9.63
#